data_AF-A0A0F8EZP4-F1
#
_entry.id   AF-A0A0F8EZP4-F1
#
_cell.length_a   1.000
_cell.length_b   1.000
_cell.length_c   1.000
_cell.angle_alpha   90.00
_cell.angle_beta   90.00
_cell.angle_gamma   90.00
#
_symmetry.space_group_name_H-M   'P 1'
#
loop_
_entity.id
_entity.type
_entity.pdbx_description
1 polymer ?
#
loop_
_entity_poly.entity_id
_entity_poly.type
_entity_poly.pdbx_seq_one_letter_code
_entity_poly.pdbx_strand_id
1 'polypeptide(L)'
;MAGFFREVSRRVFSQELKDSNLTSRDESDQYAPQYLLTPTGAKVNRIFIVGTLIEKEDIGTDSEYWRGRVSDPTGSFLVYAGQYQPEAAQFLAECELPAFVAVIGKTSTYTTDDGNVLTSIRPESIQQVDELTRNLWVLDTAKQTLERIRAVEAQEDPNSKLAKEHYSTDTEIYREMVKKALESLKDNA
;
A
#
# COMPACT_ATOMS: atom_id res chain seq x y z
N MET A 1 23.42 -18.49 2.07
CA MET A 1 23.15 -17.49 1.02
C MET A 1 21.65 -17.28 0.97
N ALA A 2 21.15 -16.13 1.40
CA ALA A 2 19.76 -15.77 1.13
C ALA A 2 19.63 -15.64 -0.39
N GLY A 3 18.89 -16.58 -1.02
CA GLY A 3 18.64 -16.49 -2.45
C GLY A 3 17.95 -15.16 -2.74
N PHE A 4 18.33 -14.51 -3.83
CA PHE A 4 17.63 -13.35 -4.38
C PHE A 4 16.24 -13.78 -4.89
N PHE A 5 15.35 -14.19 -3.99
CA PHE A 5 13.96 -14.46 -4.29
C PHE A 5 13.26 -13.11 -4.39
N ARG A 6 12.65 -12.85 -5.55
CA ARG A 6 11.84 -11.65 -5.77
C ARG A 6 10.64 -11.73 -4.81
N GLU A 7 10.58 -10.81 -3.86
CA GLU A 7 9.53 -10.81 -2.86
C GLU A 7 8.16 -10.48 -3.49
N VAL A 8 7.12 -11.18 -3.01
CA VAL A 8 5.76 -11.04 -3.53
C VAL A 8 5.20 -9.67 -3.17
N SER A 9 4.66 -8.96 -4.16
CA SER A 9 3.98 -7.69 -3.93
C SER A 9 2.62 -7.95 -3.28
N ARG A 10 2.43 -7.45 -2.05
CA ARG A 10 1.20 -7.61 -1.29
C ARG A 10 0.12 -6.67 -1.81
N ARG A 11 -1.13 -7.11 -1.73
CA ARG A 11 -2.31 -6.27 -1.96
C ARG A 11 -2.94 -5.95 -0.61
N VAL A 12 -3.01 -4.67 -0.30
CA VAL A 12 -3.63 -4.11 0.91
C VAL A 12 -4.38 -2.85 0.53
N PHE A 13 -5.47 -2.56 1.23
CA PHE A 13 -6.25 -1.33 1.03
C PHE A 13 -5.52 -0.13 1.64
N SER A 14 -5.86 1.08 1.18
CA SER A 14 -5.19 2.30 1.62
C SER A 14 -5.43 2.61 3.10
N GLN A 15 -6.65 2.40 3.59
CA GLN A 15 -6.95 2.54 5.01
C GLN A 15 -6.14 1.55 5.85
N GLU A 16 -6.09 0.28 5.45
CA GLU A 16 -5.26 -0.74 6.12
C GLU A 16 -3.77 -0.34 6.18
N LEU A 17 -3.22 0.16 5.08
CA LEU A 17 -1.83 0.60 5.04
C LEU A 17 -1.59 1.85 5.89
N LYS A 18 -2.55 2.78 5.93
CA LYS A 18 -2.48 4.00 6.73
C LYS A 18 -2.49 3.72 8.23
N ASP A 19 -3.26 2.72 8.65
CA ASP A 19 -3.36 2.32 10.06
C ASP A 19 -2.13 1.51 10.54
N SER A 20 -1.21 1.21 9.63
CA SER A 20 0.00 0.43 9.90
C SER A 20 1.15 1.30 10.43
N ASN A 21 1.74 0.90 11.55
CA ASN A 21 2.84 1.60 12.21
C ASN A 21 3.93 0.67 12.78
N LEU A 22 3.81 -0.65 12.62
CA LEU A 22 4.77 -1.61 13.17
C LEU A 22 5.76 -1.99 12.09
N THR A 23 6.99 -1.51 12.24
CA THR A 23 8.07 -1.87 11.32
C THR A 23 9.00 -2.92 11.92
N SER A 24 9.52 -3.79 11.07
CA SER A 24 10.48 -4.83 11.43
C SER A 24 11.63 -4.81 10.44
N ARG A 25 12.86 -4.81 10.96
CA ARG A 25 14.10 -4.89 10.20
C ARG A 25 15.10 -5.71 11.00
N ASP A 26 15.92 -6.51 10.32
CA ASP A 26 17.04 -7.18 10.96
C ASP A 26 18.15 -6.16 11.27
N GLU A 27 18.44 -5.94 12.55
CA GLU A 27 19.43 -4.95 12.99
C GLU A 27 20.88 -5.40 12.72
N SER A 28 21.10 -6.69 12.50
CA SER A 28 22.43 -7.24 12.25
C SER A 28 22.93 -7.05 10.82
N ASP A 29 22.03 -6.70 9.89
CA ASP A 29 22.35 -6.43 8.49
C ASP A 29 21.86 -5.03 8.07
N GLN A 30 22.81 -4.13 7.82
CA GLN A 30 22.52 -2.78 7.35
C GLN A 30 21.79 -2.73 6.00
N TYR A 31 21.77 -3.83 5.23
CA TYR A 31 21.03 -3.95 3.98
C TYR A 31 19.72 -4.73 4.13
N ALA A 32 19.36 -5.11 5.36
CA ALA A 32 18.12 -5.84 5.63
C ALA A 32 16.90 -5.02 5.16
N PRO A 33 15.98 -5.64 4.41
CA PRO A 33 14.74 -4.99 4.02
C PRO A 33 13.91 -4.64 5.26
N GLN A 34 13.32 -3.45 5.24
CA GLN A 34 12.32 -3.04 6.22
C GLN A 34 10.95 -3.57 5.80
N TYR A 35 10.26 -4.19 6.74
CA TYR A 35 8.88 -4.65 6.56
C TYR A 35 7.95 -3.81 7.42
N LEU A 36 6.74 -3.59 6.92
CA LEU A 36 5.63 -3.02 7.64
C LEU A 36 4.60 -4.12 7.89
N LEU A 37 4.23 -4.34 9.15
CA LEU A 37 3.13 -5.24 9.51
C LEU A 37 1.83 -4.45 9.56
N THR A 38 0.80 -4.92 8.86
CA THR A 38 -0.52 -4.28 8.88
C THR A 38 -1.40 -4.79 10.03
N PRO A 39 -2.45 -4.05 10.42
CA PRO A 39 -3.42 -4.49 11.43
C PRO A 39 -4.14 -5.79 11.10
N THR A 40 -4.22 -6.17 9.82
CA THR A 40 -4.76 -7.47 9.38
C THR A 40 -3.70 -8.56 9.27
N GLY A 41 -2.44 -8.30 9.66
CA GLY A 41 -1.37 -9.29 9.68
C GLY A 41 -0.60 -9.42 8.36
N ALA A 42 -0.77 -8.50 7.41
CA ALA A 42 0.06 -8.51 6.20
C ALA A 42 1.47 -8.01 6.52
N LYS A 43 2.50 -8.83 6.26
CA LYS A 43 3.90 -8.38 6.27
C LYS A 43 4.27 -7.85 4.88
N VAL A 44 4.49 -6.54 4.78
CA VAL A 44 4.64 -5.81 3.52
C VAL A 44 6.02 -5.16 3.43
N ASN A 45 6.82 -5.56 2.44
CA ASN A 45 7.96 -4.77 1.95
C ASN A 45 7.63 -4.10 0.62
N ARG A 46 6.99 -4.87 -0.27
CA ARG A 46 6.57 -4.44 -1.61
C ARG A 46 5.06 -4.58 -1.74
N ILE A 47 4.44 -3.58 -2.37
CA ILE A 47 3.00 -3.49 -2.55
C ILE A 47 2.65 -3.41 -4.03
N PHE A 48 1.49 -3.97 -4.39
CA PHE A 48 0.84 -3.76 -5.67
C PHE A 48 -0.54 -3.17 -5.42
N ILE A 49 -0.76 -1.95 -5.90
CA ILE A 49 -2.03 -1.24 -5.78
C ILE A 49 -2.56 -0.90 -7.18
N VAL A 50 -3.90 -0.81 -7.29
CA VAL A 50 -4.56 -0.22 -8.44
C VAL A 50 -5.61 0.74 -7.93
N GLY A 51 -5.62 1.97 -8.44
CA GLY A 51 -6.54 3.00 -8.00
C GLY A 51 -6.59 4.17 -8.97
N THR A 52 -7.27 5.23 -8.57
CA THR A 52 -7.41 6.45 -9.38
C THR A 52 -6.37 7.47 -8.93
N LEU A 53 -5.44 7.84 -9.80
CA LEU A 53 -4.59 9.00 -9.58
C LEU A 53 -5.47 10.26 -9.65
N ILE A 54 -5.61 10.95 -8.51
CA ILE A 54 -6.51 12.11 -8.36
C ILE A 54 -5.75 13.43 -8.17
N GLU A 55 -4.51 13.37 -7.72
CA GLU A 55 -3.64 14.53 -7.55
C GLU A 55 -2.21 14.17 -7.94
N LYS A 56 -1.51 15.14 -8.55
CA LYS A 56 -0.08 15.10 -8.81
C LYS A 56 0.51 16.48 -8.59
N GLU A 57 1.72 16.54 -8.05
CA GLU A 57 2.42 17.80 -7.79
C GLU A 57 3.93 17.57 -7.89
N ASP A 58 4.62 18.48 -8.58
CA ASP A 58 6.08 18.58 -8.49
C ASP A 58 6.43 19.37 -7.23
N ILE A 59 7.03 18.67 -6.27
CA ILE A 59 7.48 19.22 -4.99
C ILE A 59 9.01 19.28 -4.93
N GLY A 60 9.68 19.10 -6.07
CA GLY A 60 11.13 19.24 -6.20
C GLY A 60 11.57 20.69 -6.33
N THR A 61 12.70 21.04 -5.71
CA THR A 61 13.33 22.37 -5.86
C THR A 61 14.47 22.33 -6.89
N ASP A 62 15.44 21.42 -6.68
CA ASP A 62 16.65 21.32 -7.50
C ASP A 62 16.65 20.10 -8.45
N SER A 63 15.73 19.16 -8.24
CA SER A 63 15.61 17.91 -8.98
C SER A 63 14.14 17.47 -9.02
N GLU A 64 13.72 16.80 -10.09
CA GLU A 64 12.35 16.30 -10.21
C GLU A 64 11.98 15.41 -9.02
N TYR A 65 10.92 15.82 -8.31
CA TYR A 65 10.39 15.10 -7.16
C TYR A 65 8.86 15.19 -7.18
N TRP A 66 8.23 14.17 -7.72
CA TRP A 66 6.78 14.13 -7.91
C TRP A 66 6.09 13.42 -6.75
N ARG A 67 5.01 14.05 -6.27
CA ARG A 67 4.06 13.47 -5.33
C ARG A 67 2.76 13.15 -6.08
N GLY A 68 2.32 11.91 -6.01
CA GLY A 68 1.02 11.46 -6.50
C GLY A 68 0.10 11.00 -5.36
N ARG A 69 -1.21 11.20 -5.53
CA ARG A 69 -2.24 10.65 -4.65
C ARG A 69 -3.11 9.67 -5.44
N VAL A 70 -3.02 8.38 -5.09
CA VAL A 70 -3.78 7.30 -5.72
C VAL A 70 -4.91 6.88 -4.81
N SER A 71 -6.15 7.13 -5.19
CA SER A 71 -7.34 6.80 -4.42
C SER A 71 -7.81 5.37 -4.67
N ASP A 72 -8.18 4.68 -3.61
CA ASP A 72 -8.94 3.43 -3.66
C ASP A 72 -10.28 3.62 -2.92
N PRO A 73 -11.20 2.64 -2.94
CA PRO A 73 -12.50 2.78 -2.25
C PRO A 73 -12.42 3.01 -0.73
N THR A 74 -11.25 2.87 -0.12
CA THR A 74 -11.04 2.97 1.33
C THR A 74 -10.28 4.25 1.72
N GLY A 75 -9.82 5.04 0.75
CA GLY A 75 -9.03 6.25 0.99
C GLY A 75 -8.05 6.55 -0.14
N SER A 76 -6.79 6.82 0.22
CA SER A 76 -5.74 7.12 -0.76
C SER A 76 -4.34 6.74 -0.28
N PHE A 77 -3.51 6.34 -1.22
CA PHE A 77 -2.08 6.13 -1.08
C PHE A 77 -1.31 7.39 -1.48
N LEU A 78 -0.19 7.66 -0.79
CA LEU A 78 0.79 8.64 -1.21
C LEU A 78 1.93 7.95 -1.96
N VAL A 79 2.22 8.41 -3.17
CA VAL A 79 3.30 7.91 -4.02
C VAL A 79 4.32 9.03 -4.21
N TYR A 80 5.61 8.73 -4.00
CA TYR A 80 6.70 9.69 -4.20
C TYR A 80 7.70 9.12 -5.21
N ALA A 81 7.88 9.81 -6.32
CA ALA A 81 8.85 9.47 -7.36
C ALA A 81 9.89 10.59 -7.47
N GLY A 82 11.15 10.30 -7.12
CA GLY A 82 12.24 11.25 -7.26
C GLY A 82 13.19 10.92 -8.41
N GLN A 83 14.36 11.57 -8.41
CA GLN A 83 15.44 11.34 -9.36
C GLN A 83 15.88 9.87 -9.52
N TYR A 84 15.67 9.03 -8.52
CA TYR A 84 15.99 7.60 -8.55
C TYR A 84 14.85 6.73 -9.11
N GLN A 85 13.72 7.34 -9.45
CA GLN A 85 12.54 6.71 -10.06
C GLN A 85 12.14 7.50 -11.34
N PRO A 86 13.05 7.66 -12.32
CA PRO A 86 12.83 8.55 -13.45
C PRO A 86 11.59 8.19 -14.28
N GLU A 87 11.35 6.89 -14.51
CA GLU A 87 10.17 6.42 -15.25
C GLU A 87 8.86 6.78 -14.53
N ALA A 88 8.82 6.65 -13.20
CA ALA A 88 7.63 6.98 -12.43
C ALA A 88 7.42 8.50 -12.29
N ALA A 89 8.51 9.27 -12.17
CA ALA A 89 8.46 10.72 -12.15
C ALA A 89 7.94 11.26 -13.49
N GLN A 90 8.46 10.74 -14.61
CA GLN A 90 8.00 11.10 -15.95
C GLN A 90 6.53 10.73 -16.17
N PHE A 91 6.12 9.52 -15.78
CA PHE A 91 4.71 9.12 -15.84
C PHE A 91 3.82 10.10 -15.07
N LEU A 92 4.19 10.47 -13.84
CA LEU A 92 3.42 11.44 -13.05
C LEU A 92 3.40 12.81 -13.74
N ALA A 93 4.52 13.28 -14.27
CA ALA A 93 4.61 14.56 -14.97
C ALA A 93 3.66 14.64 -16.17
N GLU A 94 3.60 13.59 -16.98
CA GLU A 94 2.85 13.56 -18.25
C GLU A 94 1.39 13.11 -18.11
N CYS A 95 1.04 12.34 -17.07
CA CYS A 95 -0.30 11.75 -16.92
C CYS A 95 -1.40 12.79 -16.73
N GLU A 96 -2.51 12.66 -17.46
CA GLU A 96 -3.72 13.48 -17.30
C GLU A 96 -4.62 12.93 -16.19
N LEU A 97 -5.17 13.82 -15.36
CA LEU A 97 -6.02 13.44 -14.24
C LEU A 97 -7.52 13.61 -14.55
N PRO A 98 -8.41 12.73 -14.04
CA PRO A 98 -8.11 11.51 -13.29
C PRO A 98 -7.70 10.34 -14.20
N ALA A 99 -6.83 9.44 -13.72
CA ALA A 99 -6.45 8.25 -14.46
C ALA A 99 -6.41 7.01 -13.54
N PHE A 100 -6.88 5.86 -14.03
CA PHE A 100 -6.64 4.59 -13.34
C PHE A 100 -5.18 4.18 -13.53
N VAL A 101 -4.50 3.88 -12.42
CA VAL A 101 -3.09 3.54 -12.42
C VAL A 101 -2.83 2.29 -11.59
N ALA A 102 -1.95 1.43 -12.10
CA ALA A 102 -1.36 0.34 -11.35
C ALA A 102 0.03 0.76 -10.85
N VAL A 103 0.30 0.58 -9.57
CA VAL A 103 1.58 0.92 -8.94
C VAL A 103 2.17 -0.30 -8.25
N ILE A 104 3.42 -0.60 -8.58
CA ILE A 104 4.26 -1.53 -7.83
C ILE A 104 5.32 -0.69 -7.14
N GLY A 105 5.50 -0.87 -5.83
CA GLY A 105 6.47 -0.07 -5.10
C GLY A 105 6.86 -0.64 -3.75
N LYS A 106 7.88 -0.04 -3.15
CA LYS A 106 8.29 -0.33 -1.79
C LYS A 106 7.56 0.59 -0.82
N THR A 107 7.05 0.02 0.27
CA THR A 107 6.46 0.81 1.35
C THR A 107 7.57 1.51 2.14
N SER A 108 7.37 2.78 2.45
CA SER A 108 8.23 3.56 3.32
C SER A 108 7.38 4.13 4.44
N THR A 109 7.96 4.26 5.62
CA THR A 109 7.33 4.88 6.78
C THR A 109 8.14 6.07 7.23
N TYR A 110 7.48 7.16 7.57
CA TYR A 110 8.09 8.34 8.16
C TYR A 110 7.35 8.71 9.43
N THR A 111 8.07 8.79 10.54
CA THR A 111 7.52 9.25 11.81
C THR A 111 7.67 10.76 11.89
N THR A 112 6.56 11.49 12.01
CA THR A 112 6.56 12.93 12.22
C THR A 112 7.03 13.27 13.63
N ASP A 113 7.43 14.52 13.87
CA ASP A 113 7.84 15.00 15.20
C ASP A 113 6.74 14.79 16.27
N ASP A 114 5.47 14.86 15.86
CA ASP A 114 4.31 14.61 16.74
C ASP A 114 4.05 13.11 17.02
N GLY A 115 4.91 12.20 16.55
CA GLY A 115 4.81 10.76 16.76
C GLY A 115 3.89 10.00 15.79
N ASN A 116 3.25 10.68 14.84
CA ASN A 116 2.43 10.02 13.83
C ASN A 116 3.30 9.31 12.79
N VAL A 117 2.95 8.06 12.47
CA VAL A 117 3.61 7.31 11.40
C VAL A 117 2.82 7.50 10.10
N LEU A 118 3.46 8.09 9.10
CA LEU A 118 2.94 8.23 7.74
C LEU A 118 3.50 7.13 6.86
N THR A 119 2.63 6.51 6.07
CA THR A 119 3.02 5.47 5.10
C THR A 119 2.98 6.05 3.69
N SER A 120 4.00 5.71 2.90
CA SER A 120 4.12 6.13 1.51
C SER A 120 4.69 5.01 0.64
N ILE A 121 4.53 5.17 -0.67
CA ILE A 121 4.97 4.20 -1.66
C ILE A 121 6.04 4.86 -2.53
N ARG A 122 7.21 4.24 -2.57
CA ARG A 122 8.23 4.54 -3.59
C ARG A 122 7.96 3.63 -4.79
N PRO A 123 7.48 4.16 -5.92
CA PRO A 123 7.13 3.34 -7.07
C PRO A 123 8.41 2.76 -7.69
N GLU A 124 8.37 1.47 -7.97
CA GLU A 124 9.30 0.79 -8.87
C GLU A 124 8.75 0.82 -10.31
N SER A 125 7.43 0.82 -10.46
CA SER A 125 6.72 0.99 -11.74
C SER A 125 5.34 1.58 -11.50
N ILE A 126 4.90 2.44 -12.40
CA ILE A 126 3.56 3.00 -12.45
C ILE A 126 3.09 3.03 -13.91
N GLN A 127 1.87 2.56 -14.16
CA GLN A 127 1.32 2.48 -15.51
C GLN A 127 -0.18 2.80 -15.47
N GLN A 128 -0.67 3.44 -16.54
CA GLN A 128 -2.10 3.62 -16.73
C GLN A 128 -2.77 2.28 -17.05
N VAL A 129 -3.93 2.04 -16.46
CA VAL A 129 -4.73 0.82 -16.66
C VAL A 129 -6.19 1.20 -16.91
N ASP A 130 -7.04 0.20 -17.16
CA ASP A 130 -8.47 0.39 -17.32
C ASP A 130 -9.23 0.17 -16.01
N GLU A 131 -10.53 0.52 -16.04
CA GLU A 131 -11.42 0.34 -14.91
C GLU A 131 -11.59 -1.13 -14.52
N LEU A 132 -11.60 -2.04 -15.50
CA LEU A 132 -11.74 -3.47 -15.24
C LEU A 132 -10.57 -3.98 -14.37
N THR A 133 -9.35 -3.55 -14.67
CA THR A 133 -8.16 -3.88 -13.88
C THR A 133 -8.27 -3.35 -12.45
N ARG A 134 -8.79 -2.13 -12.27
CA ARG A 134 -9.09 -1.56 -10.94
C ARG A 134 -10.10 -2.41 -10.19
N ASN A 135 -11.20 -2.79 -10.84
CA ASN A 135 -12.27 -3.58 -10.22
C ASN A 135 -11.79 -4.98 -9.81
N LEU A 136 -11.00 -5.64 -10.67
CA LEU A 136 -10.37 -6.93 -10.36
C LEU A 136 -9.40 -6.82 -9.18
N TRP A 137 -8.61 -5.76 -9.11
CA TRP A 137 -7.72 -5.53 -7.97
C TRP A 137 -8.50 -5.35 -6.66
N VAL A 138 -9.62 -4.61 -6.66
CA VAL A 138 -10.46 -4.45 -5.47
C VAL A 138 -11.01 -5.81 -5.00
N LEU A 139 -11.51 -6.65 -5.93
CA LEU A 139 -12.02 -7.99 -5.61
C LEU A 139 -10.93 -8.89 -5.00
N ASP A 140 -9.75 -8.94 -5.62
CA ASP A 140 -8.63 -9.74 -5.14
C ASP A 140 -8.13 -9.26 -3.77
N THR A 141 -8.07 -7.94 -3.58
CA THR A 141 -7.62 -7.33 -2.32
C THR A 141 -8.64 -7.58 -1.22
N ALA A 142 -9.94 -7.48 -1.50
CA ALA A 142 -11.01 -7.83 -0.57
C ALA A 142 -10.90 -9.28 -0.11
N LYS A 143 -10.75 -10.23 -1.04
CA LYS A 143 -10.59 -11.65 -0.72
C LYS A 143 -9.36 -11.88 0.18
N GLN A 144 -8.21 -11.34 -0.20
CA GLN A 144 -6.97 -11.52 0.58
C GLN A 144 -7.05 -10.87 1.97
N THR A 145 -7.73 -9.73 2.09
CA THR A 145 -7.93 -9.04 3.37
C THR A 145 -8.83 -9.84 4.30
N LEU A 146 -9.91 -10.44 3.78
CA LEU A 146 -10.81 -11.29 4.57
C LEU A 146 -10.12 -12.57 5.07
N GLU A 147 -9.28 -13.20 4.25
CA GLU A 147 -8.49 -14.37 4.70
C GLU A 147 -7.49 -13.97 5.79
N ARG A 148 -6.84 -12.82 5.65
CA ARG A 148 -5.93 -12.27 6.66
C ARG A 148 -6.64 -11.96 7.98
N ILE A 149 -7.83 -11.36 7.93
CA ILE A 149 -8.66 -11.12 9.12
C ILE A 149 -8.96 -12.43 9.86
N ARG A 150 -9.35 -13.50 9.14
CA ARG A 150 -9.59 -14.82 9.76
C ARG A 150 -8.33 -15.35 10.45
N ALA A 151 -7.18 -15.25 9.79
CA ALA A 151 -5.90 -15.69 10.35
C ALA A 151 -5.52 -14.91 11.62
N VAL A 152 -5.79 -13.60 11.68
CA VAL A 152 -5.60 -12.77 12.88
C VAL A 152 -6.52 -13.19 14.02
N GLU A 153 -7.80 -13.40 13.74
CA GLU A 153 -8.78 -13.83 14.74
C GLU A 153 -8.40 -15.17 15.37
N ALA A 154 -8.06 -16.14 14.51
CA ALA A 154 -7.63 -17.48 14.89
C ALA A 154 -6.17 -17.56 15.34
N GLN A 155 -5.39 -16.47 15.21
CA GLN A 155 -3.97 -16.42 15.57
C GLN A 155 -3.14 -17.54 14.90
N GLU A 156 -3.40 -17.78 13.62
CA GLU A 156 -2.89 -18.97 12.89
C GLU A 156 -1.37 -18.94 12.68
N ASP A 157 -0.79 -17.76 12.50
CA ASP A 157 0.63 -17.59 12.20
C ASP A 157 1.30 -16.49 13.06
N PRO A 158 2.65 -16.42 13.09
CA PRO A 158 3.38 -15.45 13.92
C PRO A 158 3.04 -13.99 13.62
N ASN A 159 2.79 -13.61 12.36
CA ASN A 159 2.45 -12.24 12.00
C ASN A 159 1.02 -11.91 12.47
N SER A 160 0.10 -12.87 12.36
CA SER A 160 -1.27 -12.74 12.86
C SER A 160 -1.32 -12.51 14.37
N LYS A 161 -0.50 -13.25 15.14
CA LYS A 161 -0.34 -13.05 16.59
C LYS A 161 0.23 -11.68 16.91
N LEU A 162 1.34 -11.33 16.26
CA LEU A 162 2.03 -10.07 16.49
C LEU A 162 1.15 -8.85 16.14
N ALA A 163 0.39 -8.93 15.03
CA ALA A 163 -0.57 -7.90 14.66
C ALA A 163 -1.66 -7.73 15.71
N LYS A 164 -2.24 -8.85 16.20
CA LYS A 164 -3.26 -8.80 17.25
C LYS A 164 -2.74 -8.21 18.56
N GLU A 165 -1.54 -8.60 18.98
CA GLU A 165 -0.89 -8.08 20.18
C GLU A 165 -0.58 -6.59 20.08
N HIS A 166 -0.04 -6.14 18.95
CA HIS A 166 0.40 -4.76 18.77
C HIS A 166 -0.77 -3.79 18.55
N TYR A 167 -1.69 -4.14 17.66
CA TYR A 167 -2.77 -3.24 17.25
C TYR A 167 -4.01 -3.34 18.14
N SER A 168 -4.18 -4.45 18.86
CA SER A 168 -5.45 -4.75 19.55
C SER A 168 -6.66 -4.56 18.62
N THR A 169 -6.48 -4.92 17.34
CA THR A 169 -7.38 -4.56 16.24
C THR A 169 -8.79 -5.06 16.46
N ASP A 170 -9.78 -4.17 16.39
CA ASP A 170 -11.16 -4.57 16.12
C ASP A 170 -11.28 -4.94 14.63
N THR A 171 -11.32 -6.25 14.36
CA THR A 171 -11.34 -6.78 12.99
C THR A 171 -12.60 -6.41 12.21
N GLU A 172 -13.70 -6.08 12.90
CA GLU A 172 -14.95 -5.68 12.26
C GLU A 172 -14.81 -4.38 11.48
N ILE A 173 -13.96 -3.45 11.93
CA ILE A 173 -13.66 -2.20 11.20
C ILE A 173 -13.14 -2.52 9.80
N TYR A 174 -12.27 -3.53 9.67
CA TYR A 174 -11.68 -3.94 8.39
C TYR A 174 -12.66 -4.78 7.55
N ARG A 175 -13.58 -5.52 8.18
CA ARG A 175 -14.67 -6.18 7.44
C ARG A 175 -15.61 -5.17 6.81
N GLU A 176 -16.01 -4.14 7.57
CA GLU A 176 -16.85 -3.05 7.06
C GLU A 176 -16.12 -2.22 5.99
N MET A 177 -14.80 -2.00 6.13
CA MET A 177 -13.97 -1.41 5.08
C MET A 177 -14.02 -2.25 3.79
N VAL A 178 -13.82 -3.58 3.89
CA VAL A 178 -13.89 -4.48 2.73
C VAL A 178 -15.29 -4.46 2.10
N LYS A 179 -16.35 -4.47 2.92
CA LYS A 179 -17.73 -4.42 2.45
C LYS A 179 -18.00 -3.14 1.67
N LYS A 180 -17.61 -1.98 2.20
CA LYS A 180 -17.71 -0.69 1.48
C LYS A 180 -16.94 -0.70 0.16
N ALA A 181 -15.74 -1.28 0.15
CA ALA A 181 -14.95 -1.41 -1.06
C ALA A 181 -15.66 -2.27 -2.13
N LEU A 182 -16.29 -3.36 -1.73
CA LEU A 182 -17.07 -4.22 -2.64
C LEU A 182 -18.38 -3.58 -3.09
N GLU A 183 -19.04 -2.80 -2.24
CA GLU A 183 -20.24 -2.02 -2.60
C GLU A 183 -19.91 -0.97 -3.67
N SER A 184 -18.75 -0.33 -3.58
CA SER A 184 -18.29 0.64 -4.60
C SER A 184 -18.13 0.05 -6.01
N LEU A 185 -18.03 -1.27 -6.15
CA LEU A 185 -17.98 -1.93 -7.45
C LEU A 185 -19.36 -2.05 -8.10
N LYS A 186 -20.44 -2.07 -7.30
CA LYS A 186 -21.81 -2.17 -7.81
C LYS A 186 -22.32 -0.83 -8.34
N ASP A 187 -21.86 0.26 -7.74
CA ASP A 187 -22.24 1.61 -8.15
C ASP A 187 -21.59 2.03 -9.47
N ASN A 188 -20.54 1.31 -9.91
CA ASN A 188 -19.82 1.53 -11.16
C ASN A 188 -20.15 0.47 -12.24
N ALA A 189 -21.15 -0.40 -12.00
CA ALA A 189 -21.51 -1.52 -12.88
C ALA A 189 -22.75 -1.23 -13.75
#